data_AF-A0A351SZN2-F1
#
_entry.id   AF-A0A351SZN2-F1
#
_cell.length_a   1.000
_cell.length_b   1.000
_cell.length_c   1.000
_cell.angle_alpha   90.00
_cell.angle_beta   90.00
_cell.angle_gamma   90.00
#
_symmetry.space_group_name_H-M   'P 1'
#
loop_
_entity.id
_entity.type
_entity.pdbx_description
1 polymer ?
#
loop_
_entity_poly.entity_id
_entity_poly.type
_entity_poly.pdbx_seq_one_letter_code
_entity_poly.pdbx_strand_id
1 'polypeptide(L)'
;MQVVNGMTRLAVIVLSLATLAAIGEKSPPAQAAEEIPFIDAHSQVAAGLDMNEIIPLMDKAGVRRVILSARNDRSPDEIADFAAANPGRITAAVRTKGNAFNRNTPGFDALLKAQLGRREFSAMAEVILWHARKGNKAPEMIIPLDSPQAQKALSLALQRAWPFIAHIEFAAAGWDRDSFMEKFEATARSHPGHPFALIHMGQLDPGEAGRLIQAHPNVYFLTSHSNPINKAESNQPWANLFSGERLAPEWKALFIKHRDRFVLAFDNVFAEHWGPFFLEQAALWRGALADLPAEVAHAVAHGNAERLWKL
;
A
#
# COMPACT_ATOMS: atom_id res chain seq x y z
N MET A 1 102.21 -12.65 42.99
CA MET A 1 101.08 -13.42 43.53
C MET A 1 99.81 -12.81 42.95
N GLN A 2 99.07 -13.62 42.16
CA GLN A 2 97.70 -13.41 41.67
C GLN A 2 97.45 -12.23 40.67
N VAL A 3 97.15 -12.47 39.38
CA VAL A 3 95.88 -12.97 38.76
C VAL A 3 94.81 -11.85 38.79
N VAL A 4 94.07 -11.42 37.75
CA VAL A 4 93.84 -11.82 36.34
C VAL A 4 92.89 -10.78 35.68
N ASN A 5 92.96 -10.65 34.36
CA ASN A 5 91.96 -10.31 33.32
C ASN A 5 90.95 -9.13 33.44
N GLY A 6 91.11 -8.16 32.52
CA GLY A 6 90.34 -8.02 31.27
C GLY A 6 88.81 -8.20 31.25
N MET A 7 88.10 -7.25 30.62
CA MET A 7 87.19 -7.49 29.49
C MET A 7 86.52 -6.20 28.98
N THR A 8 86.91 -5.84 27.77
CA THR A 8 86.25 -4.88 26.88
C THR A 8 84.87 -5.43 26.47
N ARG A 9 83.79 -4.68 26.71
CA ARG A 9 82.44 -5.08 26.27
C ARG A 9 82.25 -4.71 24.79
N LEU A 10 82.25 -5.73 23.92
CA LEU A 10 81.69 -5.63 22.57
C LEU A 10 80.15 -5.61 22.68
N ALA A 11 79.51 -4.58 22.15
CA ALA A 11 78.06 -4.54 21.97
C ALA A 11 77.67 -5.42 20.77
N VAL A 12 76.92 -6.49 21.02
CA VAL A 12 76.29 -7.31 19.98
C VAL A 12 74.98 -6.62 19.59
N ILE A 13 74.91 -6.10 18.36
CA ILE A 13 73.65 -5.67 17.74
C ILE A 13 72.96 -6.92 17.21
N VAL A 14 71.89 -7.34 17.89
CA VAL A 14 70.96 -8.37 17.38
C VAL A 14 69.97 -7.67 16.46
N LEU A 15 70.08 -7.91 15.15
CA LEU A 15 69.09 -7.49 14.17
C LEU A 15 67.92 -8.48 14.22
N SER A 16 66.84 -8.12 14.90
CA SER A 16 65.58 -8.87 14.86
C SER A 16 64.83 -8.53 13.58
N LEU A 17 64.80 -9.46 12.60
CA LEU A 17 63.84 -9.39 11.50
C LEU A 17 62.43 -9.69 12.05
N ALA A 18 61.62 -8.64 12.21
CA ALA A 18 60.18 -8.78 12.43
C ALA A 18 59.50 -9.03 11.08
N THR A 19 59.05 -10.26 10.85
CA THR A 19 58.11 -10.59 9.78
C THR A 19 56.73 -10.01 10.13
N LEU A 20 56.34 -8.92 9.46
CA LEU A 20 54.97 -8.43 9.47
C LEU A 20 54.07 -9.44 8.73
N ALA A 21 53.37 -10.30 9.46
CA ALA A 21 52.24 -11.03 8.92
C ALA A 21 51.06 -10.05 8.79
N ALA A 22 50.73 -9.67 7.56
CA ALA A 22 49.52 -8.92 7.28
C ALA A 22 48.29 -9.81 7.54
N ILE A 23 47.74 -9.70 8.75
CA ILE A 23 46.39 -10.15 9.06
C ILE A 23 45.44 -9.21 8.33
N GLY A 24 44.99 -9.63 7.15
CA GLY A 24 43.87 -8.99 6.47
C GLY A 24 42.63 -9.15 7.35
N GLU A 25 42.19 -8.06 7.98
CA GLU A 25 40.86 -7.98 8.56
C GLU A 25 39.86 -8.22 7.42
N LYS A 26 39.25 -9.41 7.41
CA LYS A 26 38.06 -9.64 6.61
C LYS A 26 37.00 -8.69 7.16
N SER A 27 36.69 -7.63 6.41
CA SER A 27 35.49 -6.84 6.65
C SER A 27 34.30 -7.81 6.77
N PRO A 28 33.41 -7.64 7.76
CA PRO A 28 32.22 -8.47 7.83
C PRO A 28 31.46 -8.35 6.50
N PRO A 29 30.82 -9.43 6.02
CA PRO A 29 29.98 -9.34 4.85
C PRO A 29 29.00 -8.20 5.08
N ALA A 30 28.89 -7.29 4.11
CA ALA A 30 27.87 -6.25 4.13
C ALA A 30 26.54 -6.96 4.45
N GLN A 31 25.93 -6.61 5.58
CA GLN A 31 24.57 -7.01 5.90
C GLN A 31 23.77 -6.63 4.66
N ALA A 32 23.24 -7.61 3.91
CA ALA A 32 22.35 -7.31 2.80
C ALA A 32 21.30 -6.35 3.38
N ALA A 33 21.24 -5.13 2.84
CA ALA A 33 20.28 -4.14 3.32
C ALA A 33 18.92 -4.82 3.30
N GLU A 34 18.29 -4.92 4.46
CA GLU A 34 17.00 -5.59 4.59
C GLU A 34 16.03 -4.90 3.63
N GLU A 35 15.52 -5.66 2.66
CA GLU A 35 14.66 -5.14 1.61
C GLU A 35 13.42 -4.52 2.25
N ILE A 36 13.06 -3.28 1.88
CA ILE A 36 11.94 -2.55 2.49
C ILE A 36 10.67 -3.39 2.32
N PRO A 37 10.02 -3.83 3.42
CA PRO A 37 8.87 -4.70 3.30
C PRO A 37 7.65 -3.90 2.86
N PHE A 38 6.82 -4.51 2.02
CA PHE A 38 5.60 -3.86 1.52
C PHE A 38 4.37 -4.28 2.32
N ILE A 39 3.46 -3.34 2.54
CA ILE A 39 2.08 -3.62 2.90
C ILE A 39 1.20 -3.22 1.72
N ASP A 40 0.46 -4.17 1.19
CA ASP A 40 -0.59 -3.88 0.21
C ASP A 40 -1.86 -3.46 0.96
N ALA A 41 -2.14 -2.16 0.97
CA ALA A 41 -3.24 -1.61 1.76
C ALA A 41 -4.63 -1.87 1.18
N HIS A 42 -4.73 -2.42 -0.04
CA HIS A 42 -6.02 -2.80 -0.61
C HIS A 42 -5.84 -3.76 -1.78
N SER A 43 -6.32 -5.00 -1.61
CA SER A 43 -6.51 -5.98 -2.67
C SER A 43 -7.75 -6.83 -2.40
N GLN A 44 -8.14 -7.62 -3.39
CA GLN A 44 -9.38 -8.37 -3.37
C GLN A 44 -9.19 -9.81 -3.86
N VAL A 45 -10.16 -10.63 -3.54
CA VAL A 45 -10.17 -12.04 -3.95
C VAL A 45 -11.44 -12.31 -4.74
N ALA A 46 -11.25 -12.62 -6.03
CA ALA A 46 -12.29 -13.10 -6.93
C ALA A 46 -12.63 -14.57 -6.66
N ALA A 47 -13.83 -14.97 -7.09
CA ALA A 47 -14.08 -16.38 -7.40
C ALA A 47 -13.06 -16.88 -8.44
N GLY A 48 -12.61 -18.13 -8.29
CA GLY A 48 -11.65 -18.78 -9.21
C GLY A 48 -10.17 -18.62 -8.84
N LEU A 49 -9.81 -17.72 -7.91
CA LEU A 49 -8.46 -17.69 -7.34
C LEU A 49 -8.33 -18.73 -6.23
N ASP A 50 -7.30 -19.58 -6.29
CA ASP A 50 -6.89 -20.39 -5.14
C ASP A 50 -6.17 -19.49 -4.12
N MET A 51 -6.79 -19.30 -2.94
CA MET A 51 -6.23 -18.44 -1.90
C MET A 51 -4.91 -18.97 -1.32
N ASN A 52 -4.62 -20.26 -1.50
CA ASN A 52 -3.34 -20.83 -1.08
C ASN A 52 -2.16 -20.25 -1.89
N GLU A 53 -2.41 -19.63 -3.04
CA GLU A 53 -1.39 -18.96 -3.84
C GLU A 53 -1.02 -17.57 -3.32
N ILE A 54 -1.90 -16.93 -2.52
CA ILE A 54 -1.74 -15.53 -2.10
C ILE A 54 -0.48 -15.34 -1.25
N ILE A 55 -0.27 -16.16 -0.21
CA ILE A 55 0.91 -16.04 0.67
C ILE A 55 2.22 -16.29 -0.10
N PRO A 56 2.38 -17.37 -0.89
CA PRO A 56 3.55 -17.55 -1.74
C PRO A 56 3.82 -16.40 -2.71
N LEU A 57 2.77 -15.80 -3.28
CA LEU A 57 2.90 -14.63 -4.16
C LEU A 57 3.35 -13.40 -3.38
N MET A 58 2.78 -13.17 -2.20
CA MET A 58 3.20 -12.10 -1.29
C MET A 58 4.68 -12.24 -0.91
N ASP A 59 5.13 -13.44 -0.56
CA ASP A 59 6.53 -13.70 -0.20
C ASP A 59 7.47 -13.38 -1.37
N LYS A 60 7.15 -13.85 -2.59
CA LYS A 60 7.91 -13.52 -3.81
C LYS A 60 7.89 -12.02 -4.13
N ALA A 61 6.77 -11.36 -3.86
CA ALA A 61 6.59 -9.94 -4.08
C ALA A 61 7.23 -9.07 -3.00
N GLY A 62 7.79 -9.62 -1.91
CA GLY A 62 8.26 -8.83 -0.77
C GLY A 62 7.12 -8.12 -0.01
N VAL A 63 5.89 -8.62 -0.11
CA VAL A 63 4.70 -8.08 0.59
C VAL A 63 4.51 -8.84 1.90
N ARG A 64 4.77 -8.16 3.02
CA ARG A 64 4.64 -8.75 4.35
C ARG A 64 3.19 -8.90 4.80
N ARG A 65 2.32 -7.98 4.38
CA ARG A 65 0.90 -7.97 4.78
C ARG A 65 0.01 -7.40 3.69
N VAL A 66 -1.20 -7.92 3.59
CA VAL A 66 -2.24 -7.39 2.69
C VAL A 66 -3.53 -7.12 3.47
N ILE A 67 -4.20 -6.01 3.16
CA ILE A 67 -5.58 -5.77 3.57
C ILE A 67 -6.49 -6.30 2.46
N LEU A 68 -7.27 -7.33 2.78
CA LEU A 68 -7.92 -8.18 1.79
C LEU A 68 -9.42 -8.14 1.95
N SER A 69 -10.14 -8.02 0.84
CA SER A 69 -11.60 -8.12 0.81
C SER A 69 -12.08 -9.16 -0.19
N ALA A 70 -13.30 -9.65 0.00
CA ALA A 70 -13.95 -10.48 -1.02
C ALA A 70 -14.45 -9.59 -2.16
N ARG A 71 -14.33 -10.07 -3.40
CA ARG A 71 -15.15 -9.53 -4.49
C ARG A 71 -16.61 -9.92 -4.34
N ASN A 72 -17.44 -9.37 -5.23
CA ASN A 72 -18.89 -9.64 -5.27
C ASN A 72 -19.23 -11.12 -5.50
N ASP A 73 -18.35 -11.86 -6.15
CA ASP A 73 -18.48 -13.26 -6.54
C ASP A 73 -17.90 -14.23 -5.49
N ARG A 74 -17.36 -13.73 -4.37
CA ARG A 74 -16.79 -14.54 -3.29
C ARG A 74 -17.44 -14.24 -1.94
N SER A 75 -17.46 -15.21 -1.04
CA SER A 75 -17.95 -14.98 0.33
C SER A 75 -16.93 -14.18 1.14
N PRO A 76 -17.34 -13.11 1.86
CA PRO A 76 -16.47 -12.46 2.83
C PRO A 76 -16.00 -13.39 3.96
N ASP A 77 -16.79 -14.42 4.32
CA ASP A 77 -16.42 -15.34 5.39
C ASP A 77 -15.15 -16.13 5.07
N GLU A 78 -14.93 -16.48 3.80
CA GLU A 78 -13.68 -17.12 3.36
C GLU A 78 -12.46 -16.23 3.62
N ILE A 79 -12.62 -14.91 3.50
CA ILE A 79 -11.53 -13.95 3.77
C ILE A 79 -11.25 -13.86 5.26
N ALA A 80 -12.30 -13.87 6.08
CA ALA A 80 -12.15 -13.91 7.53
C ALA A 80 -11.50 -15.22 8.01
N ASP A 81 -11.87 -16.36 7.44
CA ASP A 81 -11.24 -17.65 7.74
C ASP A 81 -9.77 -17.65 7.33
N PHE A 82 -9.46 -17.13 6.14
CA PHE A 82 -8.09 -17.00 5.67
C PHE A 82 -7.25 -16.05 6.53
N ALA A 83 -7.84 -14.96 7.02
CA ALA A 83 -7.18 -14.05 7.95
C ALA A 83 -6.93 -14.70 9.31
N ALA A 84 -7.87 -15.50 9.82
CA ALA A 84 -7.68 -16.26 11.05
C ALA A 84 -6.55 -17.31 10.93
N ALA A 85 -6.41 -17.94 9.76
CA ALA A 85 -5.36 -18.90 9.49
C ALA A 85 -3.98 -18.25 9.27
N ASN A 86 -3.93 -16.97 8.88
CA ASN A 86 -2.70 -16.25 8.55
C ASN A 86 -2.58 -14.92 9.33
N PRO A 87 -2.58 -14.97 10.68
CA PRO A 87 -2.52 -13.77 11.49
C PRO A 87 -1.24 -12.98 11.22
N GLY A 88 -1.35 -11.66 11.12
CA GLY A 88 -0.23 -10.76 10.82
C GLY A 88 0.16 -10.69 9.34
N ARG A 89 -0.28 -11.63 8.50
CA ARG A 89 -0.10 -11.59 7.04
C ARG A 89 -1.33 -11.04 6.33
N ILE A 90 -2.52 -11.30 6.85
CA ILE A 90 -3.78 -10.88 6.24
C ILE A 90 -4.61 -10.08 7.25
N THR A 91 -5.13 -8.93 6.80
CA THR A 91 -6.14 -8.17 7.52
C THR A 91 -7.45 -8.25 6.72
N ALA A 92 -8.49 -8.88 7.27
CA ALA A 92 -9.77 -8.95 6.59
C ALA A 92 -10.49 -7.60 6.61
N ALA A 93 -10.90 -7.14 5.43
CA ALA A 93 -11.67 -5.92 5.23
C ALA A 93 -13.13 -6.24 4.90
N VAL A 94 -14.06 -5.54 5.55
CA VAL A 94 -15.48 -5.70 5.24
C VAL A 94 -15.75 -5.29 3.80
N ARG A 95 -16.42 -6.15 3.04
CA ARG A 95 -16.91 -5.86 1.70
C ARG A 95 -18.07 -4.87 1.77
N THR A 96 -17.92 -3.78 1.05
CA THR A 96 -18.83 -2.62 0.97
C THR A 96 -19.48 -2.46 -0.41
N LYS A 97 -19.34 -3.46 -1.28
CA LYS A 97 -19.87 -3.46 -2.64
C LYS A 97 -20.68 -4.72 -2.97
N GLY A 98 -21.40 -4.66 -4.09
CA GLY A 98 -22.27 -5.71 -4.59
C GLY A 98 -23.71 -5.23 -4.81
N ASN A 99 -24.56 -6.11 -5.34
CA ASN A 99 -25.92 -5.73 -5.78
C ASN A 99 -26.76 -5.04 -4.68
N ALA A 100 -26.62 -5.46 -3.43
CA ALA A 100 -27.37 -4.86 -2.33
C ALA A 100 -26.93 -3.43 -2.02
N PHE A 101 -25.62 -3.15 -2.09
CA PHE A 101 -25.09 -1.78 -1.99
C PHE A 101 -25.52 -0.95 -3.20
N ASN A 102 -25.31 -1.48 -4.41
CA ASN A 102 -25.60 -0.80 -5.67
C ASN A 102 -27.07 -0.36 -5.79
N ARG A 103 -28.00 -1.14 -5.22
CA ARG A 103 -29.45 -0.89 -5.26
C ARG A 103 -30.01 -0.36 -3.94
N ASN A 104 -29.15 -0.06 -2.95
CA ASN A 104 -29.55 0.37 -1.61
C ASN A 104 -30.66 -0.51 -0.99
N THR A 105 -30.47 -1.83 -0.99
CA THR A 105 -31.45 -2.76 -0.42
C THR A 105 -31.10 -3.14 1.02
N PRO A 106 -32.07 -3.63 1.82
CA PRO A 106 -31.81 -4.14 3.18
C PRO A 106 -30.73 -5.25 3.24
N GLY A 107 -30.43 -5.89 2.11
CA GLY A 107 -29.35 -6.87 2.02
C GLY A 107 -27.96 -6.28 2.31
N PHE A 108 -27.77 -4.97 2.12
CA PHE A 108 -26.50 -4.31 2.45
C PHE A 108 -26.27 -4.29 3.97
N ASP A 109 -27.33 -4.03 4.72
CA ASP A 109 -27.30 -4.05 6.18
C ASP A 109 -27.02 -5.44 6.73
N ALA A 110 -27.68 -6.45 6.16
CA ALA A 110 -27.46 -7.84 6.50
C ALA A 110 -26.00 -8.25 6.21
N LEU A 111 -25.46 -7.83 5.06
CA LEU A 111 -24.06 -8.09 4.68
C LEU A 111 -23.08 -7.44 5.66
N LEU A 112 -23.27 -6.18 6.03
CA LEU A 112 -22.41 -5.51 7.01
C LEU A 112 -22.53 -6.18 8.39
N LYS A 113 -23.76 -6.47 8.85
CA LYS A 113 -23.99 -7.09 10.15
C LYS A 113 -23.35 -8.49 10.25
N ALA A 114 -23.45 -9.30 9.19
CA ALA A 114 -22.83 -10.62 9.16
C ALA A 114 -21.32 -10.54 9.32
N GLN A 115 -20.66 -9.66 8.53
CA GLN A 115 -19.22 -9.46 8.62
C GLN A 115 -18.80 -8.89 9.98
N LEU A 116 -19.51 -7.90 10.51
CA LEU A 116 -19.21 -7.31 11.81
C LEU A 116 -19.47 -8.25 13.01
N GLY A 117 -20.17 -9.36 12.79
CA GLY A 117 -20.30 -10.45 13.77
C GLY A 117 -19.02 -11.25 13.96
N ARG A 118 -18.04 -11.08 13.06
CA ARG A 118 -16.74 -11.75 13.09
C ARG A 118 -15.64 -10.78 13.49
N ARG A 119 -14.82 -11.17 14.47
CA ARG A 119 -13.73 -10.35 15.01
C ARG A 119 -12.56 -10.19 14.02
N GLU A 120 -12.47 -11.09 13.04
CA GLU A 120 -11.39 -11.10 12.05
C GLU A 120 -11.44 -9.87 11.14
N PHE A 121 -12.64 -9.32 10.90
CA PHE A 121 -12.80 -8.07 10.15
C PHE A 121 -12.35 -6.88 10.98
N SER A 122 -11.25 -6.27 10.54
CA SER A 122 -10.57 -5.17 11.23
C SER A 122 -10.23 -4.00 10.29
N ALA A 123 -10.79 -4.01 9.08
CA ALA A 123 -10.69 -2.95 8.10
C ALA A 123 -11.99 -2.83 7.27
N MET A 124 -12.08 -1.81 6.42
CA MET A 124 -13.14 -1.61 5.44
C MET A 124 -12.55 -1.51 4.03
N ALA A 125 -13.16 -2.19 3.08
CA ALA A 125 -12.80 -2.08 1.68
C ALA A 125 -13.31 -0.76 1.07
N GLU A 126 -12.83 -0.42 -0.11
CA GLU A 126 -13.32 0.70 -0.91
C GLU A 126 -14.86 0.82 -0.94
N VAL A 127 -15.36 2.05 -0.83
CA VAL A 127 -16.78 2.36 -1.05
C VAL A 127 -16.91 2.90 -2.46
N ILE A 128 -17.69 2.22 -3.29
CA ILE A 128 -17.92 2.60 -4.69
C ILE A 128 -18.85 3.81 -4.72
N LEU A 129 -18.31 4.97 -5.09
CA LEU A 129 -19.06 6.23 -5.16
C LEU A 129 -19.19 6.69 -6.60
N TRP A 130 -18.09 6.79 -7.33
CA TRP A 130 -18.11 7.02 -8.77
C TRP A 130 -17.13 6.05 -9.43
N HIS A 131 -17.63 5.19 -10.32
CA HIS A 131 -16.85 4.16 -10.99
C HIS A 131 -17.30 4.02 -12.44
N ALA A 132 -16.38 4.18 -13.39
CA ALA A 132 -16.66 4.05 -14.81
C ALA A 132 -16.88 2.59 -15.21
N ARG A 133 -17.72 2.37 -16.22
CA ARG A 133 -17.90 1.04 -16.81
C ARG A 133 -16.56 0.47 -17.31
N LYS A 134 -16.28 -0.79 -16.98
CA LYS A 134 -15.11 -1.55 -17.46
C LYS A 134 -15.55 -2.66 -18.41
N GLY A 135 -16.02 -2.28 -19.60
CA GLY A 135 -16.63 -3.22 -20.55
C GLY A 135 -17.74 -4.04 -19.89
N ASN A 136 -17.62 -5.37 -19.94
CA ASN A 136 -18.54 -6.32 -19.27
C ASN A 136 -18.05 -6.76 -17.88
N LYS A 137 -16.88 -6.31 -17.42
CA LYS A 137 -16.28 -6.75 -16.15
C LYS A 137 -16.87 -6.03 -14.94
N ALA A 138 -17.26 -4.76 -15.11
CA ALA A 138 -17.88 -3.96 -14.05
C ALA A 138 -18.79 -2.86 -14.63
N PRO A 139 -19.97 -2.60 -14.02
CA PRO A 139 -20.88 -1.55 -14.48
C PRO A 139 -20.37 -0.16 -14.12
N GLU A 140 -20.96 0.85 -14.76
CA GLU A 140 -20.88 2.21 -14.26
C GLU A 140 -21.71 2.35 -12.98
N MET A 141 -21.18 3.07 -12.00
CA MET A 141 -21.84 3.33 -10.73
C MET A 141 -21.70 4.81 -10.37
N ILE A 142 -22.83 5.47 -10.10
CA ILE A 142 -22.91 6.85 -9.66
C ILE A 142 -23.73 6.86 -8.36
N ILE A 143 -23.03 6.80 -7.23
CA ILE A 143 -23.57 6.74 -5.87
C ILE A 143 -22.99 7.94 -5.11
N PRO A 144 -23.75 9.03 -5.01
CA PRO A 144 -23.32 10.19 -4.25
C PRO A 144 -22.98 9.84 -2.79
N LEU A 145 -21.97 10.51 -2.23
CA LEU A 145 -21.50 10.20 -0.88
C LEU A 145 -22.52 10.52 0.22
N ASP A 146 -23.48 11.40 -0.05
CA ASP A 146 -24.65 11.70 0.79
C ASP A 146 -25.82 10.70 0.64
N SER A 147 -25.68 9.68 -0.21
CA SER A 147 -26.68 8.61 -0.33
C SER A 147 -26.75 7.74 0.94
N PRO A 148 -27.92 7.14 1.26
CA PRO A 148 -28.09 6.34 2.47
C PRO A 148 -27.05 5.21 2.63
N GLN A 149 -26.75 4.49 1.56
CA GLN A 149 -25.78 3.39 1.56
C GLN A 149 -24.34 3.88 1.75
N ALA A 150 -23.96 5.02 1.18
CA ALA A 150 -22.63 5.60 1.36
C ALA A 150 -22.48 6.14 2.78
N GLN A 151 -23.50 6.84 3.31
CA GLN A 151 -23.53 7.33 4.69
C GLN A 151 -23.49 6.19 5.71
N LYS A 152 -24.07 5.02 5.39
CA LYS A 152 -23.96 3.84 6.23
C LYS A 152 -22.54 3.30 6.30
N ALA A 153 -21.85 3.21 5.16
CA ALA A 153 -20.45 2.81 5.14
C ALA A 153 -19.56 3.83 5.88
N LEU A 154 -19.77 5.14 5.66
CA LEU A 154 -19.06 6.20 6.35
C LEU A 154 -19.27 6.13 7.87
N SER A 155 -20.52 6.01 8.32
CA SER A 155 -20.84 5.88 9.75
C SER A 155 -20.12 4.69 10.39
N LEU A 156 -20.05 3.55 9.69
CA LEU A 156 -19.31 2.38 10.15
C LEU A 156 -17.80 2.66 10.22
N ALA A 157 -17.20 3.28 9.20
CA ALA A 157 -15.78 3.63 9.20
C ALA A 157 -15.43 4.56 10.37
N LEU A 158 -16.26 5.59 10.60
CA LEU A 158 -16.13 6.52 11.73
C LEU A 158 -16.21 5.80 13.08
N GLN A 159 -17.24 4.96 13.28
CA GLN A 159 -17.44 4.21 14.53
C GLN A 159 -16.28 3.26 14.85
N ARG A 160 -15.67 2.67 13.82
CA ARG A 160 -14.55 1.73 13.96
C ARG A 160 -13.18 2.39 13.91
N ALA A 161 -13.13 3.69 13.62
CA ALA A 161 -11.91 4.43 13.31
C ALA A 161 -11.07 3.74 12.22
N TRP A 162 -11.72 3.17 11.22
CA TRP A 162 -11.09 2.63 10.01
C TRP A 162 -11.01 3.71 8.94
N PRO A 163 -9.91 3.81 8.17
CA PRO A 163 -9.86 4.72 7.03
C PRO A 163 -11.04 4.51 6.07
N PHE A 164 -11.69 5.61 5.68
CA PHE A 164 -12.73 5.57 4.66
C PHE A 164 -12.09 5.64 3.27
N ILE A 165 -12.04 4.51 2.58
CA ILE A 165 -11.49 4.42 1.22
C ILE A 165 -12.60 4.79 0.21
N ALA A 166 -12.53 5.99 -0.36
CA ALA A 166 -13.45 6.48 -1.37
C ALA A 166 -12.96 6.06 -2.77
N HIS A 167 -13.79 5.28 -3.48
CA HIS A 167 -13.59 5.00 -4.90
C HIS A 167 -14.36 6.03 -5.73
N ILE A 168 -13.62 7.05 -6.18
CA ILE A 168 -14.10 8.11 -7.05
C ILE A 168 -13.09 8.25 -8.19
N GLU A 169 -13.51 7.96 -9.42
CA GLU A 169 -12.69 8.12 -10.62
C GLU A 169 -12.92 9.50 -11.25
N PHE A 170 -12.27 10.54 -10.71
CA PHE A 170 -12.55 11.93 -11.08
C PHE A 170 -12.30 12.25 -12.56
N ALA A 171 -11.25 11.70 -13.16
CA ALA A 171 -10.96 11.95 -14.57
C ALA A 171 -12.03 11.36 -15.51
N ALA A 172 -12.68 10.27 -15.09
CA ALA A 172 -13.77 9.67 -15.83
C ALA A 172 -15.15 10.28 -15.50
N ALA A 173 -15.27 11.01 -14.38
CA ALA A 173 -16.54 11.52 -13.85
C ALA A 173 -17.29 12.53 -14.72
N GLY A 174 -16.64 13.09 -15.75
CA GLY A 174 -17.31 14.01 -16.68
C GLY A 174 -18.02 15.15 -15.95
N TRP A 175 -19.34 15.26 -16.12
CA TRP A 175 -20.14 16.34 -15.53
C TRP A 175 -20.40 16.15 -14.03
N ASP A 176 -20.24 14.94 -13.49
CA ASP A 176 -20.40 14.66 -12.06
C ASP A 176 -19.18 15.10 -11.25
N ARG A 177 -18.04 15.35 -11.92
CA ARG A 177 -16.73 15.53 -11.30
C ARG A 177 -16.75 16.56 -10.17
N ASP A 178 -17.26 17.75 -10.43
CA ASP A 178 -17.22 18.86 -9.47
C ASP A 178 -18.13 18.60 -8.26
N SER A 179 -19.32 18.03 -8.49
CA SER A 179 -20.26 17.64 -7.43
C SER A 179 -19.66 16.58 -6.51
N PHE A 180 -19.01 15.56 -7.06
CA PHE A 180 -18.33 14.54 -6.26
C PHE A 180 -17.12 15.10 -5.50
N MET A 181 -16.35 16.00 -6.11
CA MET A 181 -15.20 16.64 -5.46
C MET A 181 -15.67 17.51 -4.28
N GLU A 182 -16.69 18.33 -4.48
CA GLU A 182 -17.28 19.17 -3.43
C GLU A 182 -17.78 18.34 -2.25
N LYS A 183 -18.51 17.25 -2.52
CA LYS A 183 -19.03 16.35 -1.48
C LYS A 183 -17.90 15.63 -0.72
N PHE A 184 -16.86 15.19 -1.43
CA PHE A 184 -15.68 14.58 -0.80
C PHE A 184 -14.98 15.59 0.12
N GLU A 185 -14.69 16.80 -0.37
CA GLU A 185 -14.03 17.86 0.42
C GLU A 185 -14.90 18.34 1.60
N ALA A 186 -16.21 18.46 1.44
CA ALA A 186 -17.14 18.77 2.53
C ALA A 186 -17.12 17.68 3.63
N THR A 187 -17.02 16.41 3.23
CA THR A 187 -16.98 15.28 4.16
C THR A 187 -15.64 15.21 4.90
N ALA A 188 -14.53 15.38 4.19
CA ALA A 188 -13.22 15.46 4.80
C ALA A 188 -13.13 16.60 5.82
N ARG A 189 -13.66 17.79 5.49
CA ARG A 189 -13.72 18.95 6.40
C ARG A 189 -14.58 18.72 7.63
N SER A 190 -15.70 18.01 7.50
CA SER A 190 -16.59 17.74 8.65
C SER A 190 -16.03 16.69 9.62
N HIS A 191 -14.99 15.96 9.24
CA HIS A 191 -14.37 14.91 10.05
C HIS A 191 -12.83 15.05 10.07
N PRO A 192 -12.28 16.19 10.55
CA PRO A 192 -10.87 16.53 10.36
C PRO A 192 -9.88 15.56 11.05
N GLY A 193 -10.35 14.75 12.01
CA GLY A 193 -9.54 13.73 12.68
C GLY A 193 -9.65 12.32 12.06
N HIS A 194 -10.48 12.14 11.03
CA HIS A 194 -10.72 10.84 10.42
C HIS A 194 -10.03 10.73 9.05
N PRO A 195 -9.29 9.65 8.76
CA PRO A 195 -8.60 9.49 7.48
C PRO A 195 -9.56 9.12 6.34
N PHE A 196 -9.53 9.92 5.27
CA PHE A 196 -10.21 9.66 4.00
C PHE A 196 -9.17 9.37 2.93
N ALA A 197 -9.28 8.23 2.25
CA ALA A 197 -8.31 7.84 1.26
C ALA A 197 -8.96 7.71 -0.12
N LEU A 198 -8.34 8.30 -1.15
CA LEU A 198 -8.76 8.14 -2.54
C LEU A 198 -7.96 7.01 -3.19
N ILE A 199 -8.65 5.94 -3.59
CA ILE A 199 -8.04 4.82 -4.32
C ILE A 199 -7.76 5.19 -5.78
N HIS A 200 -6.74 4.56 -6.38
CA HIS A 200 -6.24 4.90 -7.73
C HIS A 200 -5.83 6.37 -7.87
N MET A 201 -5.36 6.97 -6.76
CA MET A 201 -5.09 8.40 -6.64
C MET A 201 -6.31 9.30 -6.95
N GLY A 202 -7.53 8.74 -6.95
CA GLY A 202 -8.73 9.41 -7.46
C GLY A 202 -8.70 9.72 -8.97
N GLN A 203 -7.73 9.16 -9.71
CA GLN A 203 -7.36 9.57 -11.08
C GLN A 203 -6.94 11.04 -11.21
N LEU A 204 -6.42 11.63 -10.14
CA LEU A 204 -5.99 13.02 -10.13
C LEU A 204 -4.57 13.20 -10.66
N ASP A 205 -4.30 14.38 -11.19
CA ASP A 205 -2.93 14.82 -11.49
C ASP A 205 -2.18 15.27 -10.22
N PRO A 206 -0.84 15.47 -10.27
CA PRO A 206 -0.07 15.83 -9.08
C PRO A 206 -0.44 17.19 -8.49
N GLY A 207 -0.88 18.15 -9.31
CA GLY A 207 -1.33 19.47 -8.86
C GLY A 207 -2.65 19.37 -8.08
N GLU A 208 -3.60 18.60 -8.59
CA GLU A 208 -4.89 18.34 -7.94
C GLU A 208 -4.72 17.57 -6.62
N ALA A 209 -3.90 16.51 -6.62
CA ALA A 209 -3.59 15.76 -5.41
C ALA A 209 -2.89 16.65 -4.37
N GLY A 210 -1.91 17.44 -4.80
CA GLY A 210 -1.21 18.39 -3.93
C GLY A 210 -2.12 19.45 -3.32
N ARG A 211 -3.09 19.97 -4.10
CA ARG A 211 -4.13 20.90 -3.61
C ARG A 211 -4.98 20.25 -2.53
N LEU A 212 -5.44 19.02 -2.74
CA LEU A 212 -6.26 18.31 -1.76
C LEU A 212 -5.52 18.07 -0.45
N ILE A 213 -4.25 17.66 -0.49
CA ILE A 213 -3.44 17.45 0.72
C ILE A 213 -3.29 18.75 1.51
N GLN A 214 -3.08 19.87 0.82
CA GLN A 214 -2.91 21.18 1.47
C GLN A 214 -4.22 21.68 2.10
N ALA A 215 -5.36 21.45 1.44
CA ALA A 215 -6.66 21.88 1.91
C ALA A 215 -7.22 20.97 3.03
N HIS A 216 -6.88 19.67 3.01
CA HIS A 216 -7.47 18.65 3.88
C HIS A 216 -6.37 17.74 4.47
N PRO A 217 -5.88 18.03 5.68
CA PRO A 217 -4.79 17.27 6.31
C PRO A 217 -5.08 15.77 6.54
N ASN A 218 -6.36 15.38 6.48
CA ASN A 218 -6.86 14.03 6.66
C ASN A 218 -7.17 13.30 5.35
N VAL A 219 -6.76 13.83 4.19
CA VAL A 219 -6.88 13.16 2.89
C VAL A 219 -5.59 12.41 2.55
N TYR A 220 -5.75 11.17 2.10
CA TYR A 220 -4.68 10.23 1.73
C TYR A 220 -4.96 9.64 0.34
N PHE A 221 -3.96 8.97 -0.24
CA PHE A 221 -4.07 8.35 -1.56
C PHE A 221 -3.51 6.93 -1.56
N LEU A 222 -4.24 6.00 -2.18
CA LEU A 222 -3.76 4.64 -2.43
C LEU A 222 -3.30 4.54 -3.89
N THR A 223 -2.11 3.98 -4.09
CA THR A 223 -1.45 3.94 -5.40
C THR A 223 -2.15 3.01 -6.38
N SER A 224 -2.57 1.82 -5.95
CA SER A 224 -3.36 0.85 -6.72
C SER A 224 -2.94 0.75 -8.20
N HIS A 225 -3.88 0.95 -9.13
CA HIS A 225 -3.64 0.89 -10.59
C HIS A 225 -2.85 2.07 -11.16
N SER A 226 -2.32 3.00 -10.35
CA SER A 226 -1.68 4.23 -10.82
C SER A 226 -0.23 4.04 -11.30
N ASN A 227 -0.02 3.05 -12.16
CA ASN A 227 1.28 2.66 -12.68
C ASN A 227 1.20 2.29 -14.19
N PRO A 228 2.32 2.31 -14.93
CA PRO A 228 2.33 2.09 -16.37
C PRO A 228 1.85 0.70 -16.79
N ILE A 229 2.04 -0.33 -15.95
CA ILE A 229 1.61 -1.70 -16.24
C ILE A 229 0.07 -1.76 -16.32
N ASN A 230 -0.64 -1.26 -15.30
CA ASN A 230 -2.12 -1.20 -15.35
C ASN A 230 -2.65 -0.29 -16.44
N LYS A 231 -1.94 0.82 -16.71
CA LYS A 231 -2.32 1.73 -17.78
C LYS A 231 -2.20 1.10 -19.16
N ALA A 232 -1.23 0.21 -19.39
CA ALA A 232 -1.10 -0.52 -20.64
C ALA A 232 -2.26 -1.52 -20.85
N GLU A 233 -2.79 -2.10 -19.78
CA GLU A 233 -3.87 -3.09 -19.81
C GLU A 233 -5.29 -2.49 -19.83
N SER A 234 -5.41 -1.15 -19.85
CA SER A 234 -6.71 -0.48 -19.68
C SER A 234 -6.81 0.86 -20.40
N ASN A 235 -7.98 1.12 -21.00
CA ASN A 235 -8.32 2.43 -21.58
C ASN A 235 -8.88 3.43 -20.54
N GLN A 236 -8.83 3.08 -19.26
CA GLN A 236 -9.32 3.96 -18.20
C GLN A 236 -8.30 5.06 -17.93
N PRO A 237 -8.74 6.27 -17.54
CA PRO A 237 -7.86 7.40 -17.30
C PRO A 237 -7.14 7.28 -15.95
N TRP A 238 -6.43 6.17 -15.72
CA TRP A 238 -5.63 5.97 -14.54
C TRP A 238 -4.53 7.05 -14.46
N ALA A 239 -4.38 7.64 -13.27
CA ALA A 239 -3.22 8.46 -12.96
C ALA A 239 -1.95 7.63 -13.22
N ASN A 240 -0.97 8.18 -13.92
CA ASN A 240 0.33 7.51 -14.08
C ASN A 240 1.35 8.22 -13.20
N LEU A 241 1.81 7.52 -12.16
CA LEU A 241 2.79 8.07 -11.21
C LEU A 241 4.23 8.05 -11.77
N PHE A 242 4.44 7.47 -12.95
CA PHE A 242 5.76 7.11 -13.47
C PHE A 242 6.11 7.80 -14.80
N SER A 243 7.41 8.03 -14.98
CA SER A 243 8.05 8.30 -16.27
C SER A 243 9.00 7.14 -16.58
N GLY A 244 8.54 6.17 -17.38
CA GLY A 244 9.21 4.88 -17.55
C GLY A 244 9.06 4.03 -16.28
N GLU A 245 10.18 3.52 -15.75
CA GLU A 245 10.20 2.68 -14.55
C GLU A 245 10.43 3.46 -13.24
N ARG A 246 10.59 4.78 -13.33
CA ARG A 246 10.80 5.67 -12.17
C ARG A 246 9.60 6.56 -11.93
N LEU A 247 9.41 7.02 -10.70
CA LEU A 247 8.41 8.07 -10.42
C LEU A 247 8.69 9.30 -11.28
N ALA A 248 7.63 9.86 -11.87
CA ALA A 248 7.75 11.12 -12.58
C ALA A 248 8.21 12.23 -11.61
N PRO A 249 9.04 13.21 -12.05
CA PRO A 249 9.65 14.19 -11.15
C PRO A 249 8.67 14.92 -10.23
N GLU A 250 7.51 15.29 -10.74
CA GLU A 250 6.45 15.98 -10.02
C GLU A 250 5.80 15.11 -8.94
N TRP A 251 5.57 13.82 -9.23
CA TRP A 251 5.09 12.86 -8.23
C TRP A 251 6.16 12.55 -7.19
N LYS A 252 7.42 12.39 -7.59
CA LYS A 252 8.55 12.21 -6.67
C LYS A 252 8.66 13.38 -5.68
N ALA A 253 8.56 14.61 -6.17
CA ALA A 253 8.57 15.81 -5.33
C ALA A 253 7.39 15.82 -4.34
N LEU A 254 6.19 15.41 -4.80
CA LEU A 254 5.01 15.35 -3.95
C LEU A 254 5.12 14.28 -2.86
N PHE A 255 5.64 13.09 -3.20
CA PHE A 255 5.90 12.00 -2.25
C PHE A 255 6.91 12.43 -1.18
N ILE A 256 7.99 13.13 -1.56
CA ILE A 256 8.97 13.63 -0.59
C ILE A 256 8.35 14.68 0.32
N LYS A 257 7.63 15.66 -0.24
CA LYS A 257 7.03 16.77 0.52
C LYS A 257 5.90 16.31 1.45
N HIS A 258 5.12 15.32 1.04
CA HIS A 258 3.93 14.84 1.74
C HIS A 258 3.99 13.33 1.98
N ARG A 259 5.13 12.86 2.49
CA ARG A 259 5.45 11.42 2.64
C ARG A 259 4.43 10.60 3.42
N ASP A 260 3.66 11.25 4.29
CA ASP A 260 2.67 10.64 5.15
C ASP A 260 1.26 10.57 4.52
N ARG A 261 1.12 10.94 3.24
CA ARG A 261 -0.17 11.03 2.51
C ARG A 261 -0.36 9.98 1.42
N PHE A 262 0.66 9.18 1.10
CA PHE A 262 0.62 8.14 0.07
C PHE A 262 0.79 6.76 0.68
N VAL A 263 -0.03 5.80 0.23
CA VAL A 263 -0.04 4.43 0.74
C VAL A 263 0.07 3.47 -0.43
N LEU A 264 1.02 2.54 -0.36
CA LEU A 264 1.14 1.48 -1.35
C LEU A 264 -0.08 0.57 -1.31
N ALA A 265 -0.69 0.36 -2.46
CA ALA A 265 -1.71 -0.65 -2.71
C ALA A 265 -1.57 -1.16 -4.15
N PHE A 266 -2.01 -2.38 -4.41
CA PHE A 266 -1.99 -2.96 -5.76
C PHE A 266 -3.39 -3.06 -6.38
N ASP A 267 -4.43 -3.18 -5.56
CA ASP A 267 -5.80 -3.44 -5.97
C ASP A 267 -5.90 -4.61 -6.97
N ASN A 268 -5.40 -5.76 -6.53
CA ASN A 268 -5.63 -7.01 -7.24
C ASN A 268 -7.13 -7.33 -7.18
N VAL A 269 -7.85 -7.06 -8.25
CA VAL A 269 -9.30 -7.25 -8.32
C VAL A 269 -9.60 -8.64 -8.85
N PHE A 270 -9.18 -8.96 -10.06
CA PHE A 270 -9.50 -10.24 -10.72
C PHE A 270 -8.44 -11.32 -10.42
N ALA A 271 -8.78 -12.59 -10.65
CA ALA A 271 -7.85 -13.70 -10.40
C ALA A 271 -6.54 -13.53 -11.19
N GLU A 272 -6.61 -13.01 -12.42
CA GLU A 272 -5.46 -12.79 -13.29
C GLU A 272 -4.59 -11.61 -12.86
N HIS A 273 -5.05 -10.76 -11.93
CA HIS A 273 -4.21 -9.71 -11.36
C HIS A 273 -3.19 -10.30 -10.39
N TRP A 274 -3.53 -11.42 -9.75
CA TRP A 274 -2.58 -12.21 -8.97
C TRP A 274 -1.64 -12.98 -9.90
N GLY A 275 -0.49 -13.43 -9.39
CA GLY A 275 0.50 -14.12 -10.20
C GLY A 275 1.52 -13.16 -10.84
N PRO A 276 1.96 -13.39 -12.10
CA PRO A 276 2.99 -12.59 -12.75
C PRO A 276 2.69 -11.09 -12.77
N PHE A 277 1.43 -10.70 -13.00
CA PHE A 277 1.00 -9.30 -13.06
C PHE A 277 1.23 -8.57 -11.72
N PHE A 278 0.91 -9.22 -10.60
CA PHE A 278 1.21 -8.69 -9.27
C PHE A 278 2.71 -8.60 -9.00
N LEU A 279 3.49 -9.63 -9.38
CA LEU A 279 4.94 -9.65 -9.18
C LEU A 279 5.65 -8.54 -9.98
N GLU A 280 5.24 -8.30 -11.21
CA GLU A 280 5.80 -7.26 -12.07
C GLU A 280 5.54 -5.86 -11.48
N GLN A 281 4.32 -5.60 -11.02
CA GLN A 281 4.00 -4.35 -10.34
C GLN A 281 4.79 -4.17 -9.04
N ALA A 282 4.95 -5.23 -8.24
CA ALA A 282 5.73 -5.16 -7.01
C ALA A 282 7.21 -4.84 -7.30
N ALA A 283 7.79 -5.43 -8.35
CA ALA A 283 9.15 -5.12 -8.78
C ALA A 283 9.28 -3.66 -9.26
N LEU A 284 8.34 -3.17 -10.05
CA LEU A 284 8.28 -1.77 -10.50
C LEU A 284 8.24 -0.80 -9.31
N TRP A 285 7.33 -1.03 -8.36
CA TRP A 285 7.22 -0.21 -7.16
C TRP A 285 8.49 -0.25 -6.30
N ARG A 286 9.16 -1.40 -6.23
CA ARG A 286 10.42 -1.52 -5.51
C ARG A 286 11.53 -0.68 -6.11
N GLY A 287 11.71 -0.74 -7.43
CA GLY A 287 12.66 0.12 -8.12
C GLY A 287 12.35 1.60 -7.89
N ALA A 288 11.08 1.99 -8.02
CA ALA A 288 10.66 3.38 -7.82
C ALA A 288 10.86 3.89 -6.38
N LEU A 289 10.60 3.07 -5.36
CA LEU A 289 10.79 3.46 -3.96
C LEU A 289 12.27 3.50 -3.56
N ALA A 290 13.14 2.71 -4.20
CA ALA A 290 14.58 2.75 -3.97
C ALA A 290 15.23 4.10 -4.35
N ASP A 291 14.57 4.86 -5.24
CA ASP A 291 15.02 6.20 -5.66
C ASP A 291 14.60 7.32 -4.68
N LEU A 292 13.84 7.01 -3.63
CA LEU A 292 13.37 7.97 -2.62
C LEU A 292 14.28 7.98 -1.37
N PRO A 293 14.29 9.07 -0.59
CA PRO A 293 14.87 9.04 0.76
C PRO A 293 14.27 7.89 1.58
N ALA A 294 15.09 7.20 2.37
CA ALA A 294 14.69 5.97 3.06
C ALA A 294 13.42 6.15 3.89
N GLU A 295 13.31 7.25 4.63
CA GLU A 295 12.14 7.55 5.45
C GLU A 295 10.85 7.78 4.63
N VAL A 296 10.97 8.26 3.39
CA VAL A 296 9.84 8.40 2.47
C VAL A 296 9.47 7.03 1.91
N ALA A 297 10.46 6.24 1.47
CA ALA A 297 10.25 4.89 0.95
C ALA A 297 9.55 4.00 1.99
N HIS A 298 10.03 3.96 3.24
CA HIS A 298 9.41 3.22 4.33
C HIS A 298 7.99 3.72 4.66
N ALA A 299 7.76 5.03 4.67
CA ALA A 299 6.43 5.58 4.92
C ALA A 299 5.41 5.10 3.89
N VAL A 300 5.75 5.16 2.60
CA VAL A 300 4.86 4.74 1.51
C VAL A 300 4.71 3.23 1.44
N ALA A 301 5.81 2.49 1.57
CA ALA A 301 5.85 1.03 1.45
C ALA A 301 5.03 0.32 2.54
N HIS A 302 5.07 0.81 3.78
CA HIS A 302 4.36 0.17 4.90
C HIS A 302 3.93 1.12 6.02
N GLY A 303 4.75 2.11 6.39
CA GLY A 303 4.56 2.89 7.62
C GLY A 303 3.23 3.64 7.70
N ASN A 304 2.75 4.17 6.57
CA ASN A 304 1.46 4.83 6.51
C ASN A 304 0.30 3.84 6.65
N ALA A 305 0.40 2.65 6.05
CA ALA A 305 -0.60 1.61 6.23
C ALA A 305 -0.66 1.12 7.69
N GLU A 306 0.50 0.92 8.33
CA GLU A 306 0.60 0.54 9.74
C GLU A 306 -0.09 1.56 10.65
N ARG A 307 0.20 2.84 10.45
CA ARG A 307 -0.40 3.93 11.22
C ARG A 307 -1.91 4.04 10.99
N LEU A 308 -2.37 3.96 9.75
CA LEU A 308 -3.76 4.20 9.38
C LEU A 308 -4.70 3.05 9.79
N TRP A 309 -4.24 1.80 9.63
CA TRP A 309 -5.05 0.61 9.96
C TRP A 309 -4.65 -0.06 11.29
N LYS A 310 -3.67 0.50 12.03
CA LYS A 310 -3.19 -0.03 13.31
C LYS A 310 -2.73 -1.49 13.21
N LEU A 311 -1.90 -1.76 12.20
CA LEU A 311 -1.46 -3.11 11.82
C LEU A 311 -0.32 -3.63 12.70
#